data_AF-A0A4Q1JMJ1-F1
#
_entry.id   AF-A0A4Q1JMJ1-F1
#
_cell.length_a   1.000
_cell.length_b   1.000
_cell.length_c   1.000
_cell.angle_alpha   90.00
_cell.angle_beta   90.00
_cell.angle_gamma   90.00
#
_symmetry.space_group_name_H-M   'P 1'
#
loop_
_entity.id
_entity.type
_entity.pdbx_description
1 polymer ?
#
loop_
_entity_poly.entity_id
_entity_poly.type
_entity_poly.pdbx_seq_one_letter_code
_entity_poly.pdbx_strand_id
1 'polypeptide(L)'
;MPPKYIESGILPKEATETLIAELQADETRRNQKNIDRKVSYDSRKIYVSGHNQVSKNLRNYKKLIDNTPLVTPEIKLELGLVNEDRIENTNNKKPDLKGKEVGGVPHLSFTKFPFEGIMLYGKINDGDYNFQTSVRASGFDDTRPRLNPKQTEVREYYAYYIYGGKKVGKQSEIIRVVLNPIE
;
A
#
# COMPACT_ATOMS: atom_id res chain seq x y z
N MET A 1 15.24 -0.90 -46.55
CA MET A 1 16.22 -1.83 -47.15
C MET A 1 16.04 -3.18 -46.49
N PRO A 2 15.86 -4.27 -47.24
CA PRO A 2 15.74 -5.59 -46.65
C PRO A 2 17.05 -5.93 -45.88
N PRO A 3 16.97 -6.65 -44.75
CA PRO A 3 18.14 -7.05 -43.99
C PRO A 3 19.20 -7.74 -44.88
N LYS A 4 20.47 -7.36 -44.71
CA LYS A 4 21.63 -7.83 -45.51
C LYS A 4 21.71 -9.35 -45.70
N TYR A 5 21.18 -10.13 -44.75
CA TYR A 5 21.20 -11.60 -44.75
C TYR A 5 20.01 -12.25 -45.49
N ILE A 6 18.98 -11.48 -45.85
CA ILE A 6 17.89 -11.89 -46.74
C ILE A 6 18.36 -11.82 -48.19
N GLU A 7 19.08 -10.74 -48.56
CA GLU A 7 19.62 -10.57 -49.92
C GLU A 7 20.69 -11.61 -50.26
N SER A 8 21.44 -12.09 -49.25
CA SER A 8 22.44 -13.16 -49.41
C SER A 8 21.85 -14.57 -49.42
N GLY A 9 20.52 -14.73 -49.34
CA GLY A 9 19.84 -16.04 -49.36
C GLY A 9 20.04 -16.92 -48.12
N ILE A 10 20.59 -16.37 -47.04
CA ILE A 10 20.87 -17.11 -45.79
C ILE A 10 19.60 -17.27 -44.95
N LEU A 11 18.70 -16.28 -45.01
CA LEU A 11 17.41 -16.30 -44.33
C LEU A 11 16.25 -16.39 -45.33
N PRO A 12 15.17 -17.14 -45.01
CA PRO A 12 13.99 -17.22 -45.86
C PRO A 12 13.30 -15.86 -45.94
N LYS A 13 13.25 -15.29 -47.15
CA LYS A 13 12.77 -13.93 -47.41
C LYS A 13 11.32 -13.71 -46.94
N GLU A 14 10.39 -14.55 -47.40
CA GLU A 14 8.97 -14.41 -47.10
C GLU A 14 8.67 -14.54 -45.60
N ALA A 15 9.27 -15.51 -44.92
CA ALA A 15 9.09 -15.71 -43.49
C ALA A 15 9.68 -14.53 -42.68
N THR A 16 10.81 -13.98 -43.12
CA THR A 16 11.45 -12.85 -42.44
C THR A 16 10.66 -11.55 -42.64
N GLU A 17 10.14 -11.30 -43.85
CA GLU A 17 9.28 -10.14 -44.13
C GLU A 17 7.96 -10.21 -43.35
N THR A 18 7.36 -11.40 -43.24
CA THR A 18 6.16 -11.64 -42.43
C THR A 18 6.41 -11.35 -40.95
N LEU A 19 7.49 -11.87 -40.39
CA LEU A 19 7.87 -11.62 -38.99
C LEU A 19 8.15 -10.14 -38.72
N ILE A 20 8.80 -9.42 -39.65
CA ILE A 20 9.02 -7.98 -39.51
C ILE A 20 7.69 -7.22 -39.46
N ALA A 21 6.73 -7.58 -40.31
CA ALA A 21 5.40 -6.96 -40.31
C ALA A 21 4.66 -7.23 -38.99
N GLU A 22 4.73 -8.45 -38.46
CA GLU A 22 4.14 -8.81 -37.16
C GLU A 22 4.78 -8.01 -36.00
N LEU A 23 6.10 -7.87 -35.99
CA LEU A 23 6.82 -7.09 -34.98
C LEU A 23 6.45 -5.60 -35.02
N GLN A 24 6.31 -5.03 -36.22
CA GLN A 24 5.85 -3.65 -36.39
C GLN A 24 4.41 -3.45 -35.89
N ALA A 25 3.53 -4.42 -36.17
CA ALA A 25 2.16 -4.42 -35.66
C ALA A 25 2.12 -4.55 -34.12
N ASP A 26 2.98 -5.39 -33.52
CA ASP A 26 3.09 -5.53 -32.06
C ASP A 26 3.64 -4.26 -31.39
N GLU A 27 4.66 -3.64 -31.98
CA GLU A 27 5.18 -2.36 -31.51
C GLU A 27 4.11 -1.26 -31.54
N THR A 28 3.30 -1.20 -32.59
CA THR A 28 2.16 -0.28 -32.69
C THR A 28 1.15 -0.53 -31.57
N ARG A 29 0.78 -1.79 -31.32
CA ARG A 29 -0.12 -2.18 -30.22
C ARG A 29 0.45 -1.80 -28.84
N ARG A 30 1.74 -2.03 -28.61
CA ARG A 30 2.45 -1.64 -27.37
C ARG A 30 2.42 -0.12 -27.16
N ASN A 31 2.68 0.65 -28.21
CA ASN A 31 2.70 2.10 -28.14
C ASN A 31 1.30 2.66 -27.84
N GLN A 32 0.25 2.12 -28.48
CA GLN A 32 -1.13 2.51 -28.19
C GLN A 32 -1.51 2.21 -26.73
N LYS A 33 -1.20 1.02 -26.22
CA LYS A 33 -1.42 0.64 -24.81
C LYS A 33 -0.76 1.63 -23.84
N ASN A 34 0.45 2.09 -24.15
CA ASN A 34 1.16 3.06 -23.32
C ASN A 34 0.51 4.44 -23.35
N ILE A 35 0.01 4.88 -24.51
CA ILE A 35 -0.76 6.13 -24.65
C ILE A 35 -2.05 6.04 -23.83
N ASP A 36 -2.82 4.96 -23.96
CA ASP A 36 -4.08 4.79 -23.24
C ASP A 36 -3.87 4.79 -21.72
N ARG A 37 -2.80 4.14 -21.26
CA ARG A 37 -2.40 4.17 -19.84
C ARG A 37 -2.12 5.59 -19.36
N LYS A 38 -1.46 6.40 -20.19
CA LYS A 38 -1.18 7.81 -19.87
C LYS A 38 -2.47 8.63 -19.81
N VAL A 39 -3.36 8.49 -20.80
CA VAL A 39 -4.67 9.17 -20.82
C VAL A 39 -5.51 8.80 -19.59
N SER A 40 -5.52 7.52 -19.22
CA SER A 40 -6.21 7.05 -18.00
C SER A 40 -5.61 7.66 -16.72
N TYR A 41 -4.27 7.72 -16.64
CA TYR A 41 -3.60 8.35 -15.50
C TYR A 41 -3.89 9.85 -15.40
N ASP A 42 -3.82 10.57 -16.52
CA ASP A 42 -4.04 12.02 -16.57
C ASP A 42 -5.49 12.38 -16.24
N SER A 43 -6.47 11.64 -16.80
CA SER A 43 -7.89 11.82 -16.47
C SER A 43 -8.18 11.54 -15.00
N ARG A 44 -7.60 10.49 -14.42
CA ARG A 44 -7.69 10.21 -12.97
C ARG A 44 -7.12 11.35 -12.15
N LYS A 45 -5.96 11.90 -12.54
CA LYS A 45 -5.31 13.00 -11.81
C LYS A 45 -6.20 14.25 -11.79
N ILE A 46 -6.81 14.59 -12.93
CA ILE A 46 -7.76 15.71 -13.04
C ILE A 46 -8.97 15.48 -12.13
N TYR A 47 -9.60 14.30 -12.21
CA TYR A 47 -10.74 13.95 -11.37
C TYR A 47 -10.41 14.06 -9.88
N VAL A 48 -9.30 13.44 -9.43
CA VAL A 48 -8.90 13.45 -8.01
C VAL A 48 -8.64 14.87 -7.52
N SER A 49 -8.01 15.72 -8.33
CA SER A 49 -7.75 17.13 -7.99
C SER A 49 -9.05 17.90 -7.74
N GLY A 50 -10.05 17.78 -8.62
CA GLY A 50 -11.33 18.46 -8.47
C GLY A 50 -12.22 17.84 -7.37
N HIS A 51 -12.32 16.52 -7.35
CA HIS A 51 -13.17 15.76 -6.43
C HIS A 51 -12.76 15.98 -4.96
N ASN A 52 -11.46 16.05 -4.67
CA ASN A 52 -10.97 16.32 -3.32
C ASN A 52 -11.43 17.68 -2.80
N GLN A 53 -11.43 18.70 -3.65
CA GLN A 53 -11.88 20.04 -3.29
C GLN A 53 -13.40 20.10 -3.07
N VAL A 54 -14.19 19.50 -3.96
CA VAL A 54 -15.65 19.40 -3.79
C VAL A 54 -16.00 18.66 -2.50
N SER A 55 -15.34 17.53 -2.25
CA SER A 55 -15.52 16.74 -1.02
C SER A 55 -15.15 17.54 0.23
N LYS A 56 -14.09 18.36 0.17
CA LYS A 56 -13.72 19.26 1.27
C LYS A 56 -14.79 20.32 1.51
N ASN A 57 -15.31 20.95 0.45
CA ASN A 57 -16.35 21.96 0.55
C ASN A 57 -17.65 21.37 1.13
N LEU A 58 -18.06 20.19 0.67
CA LEU A 58 -19.22 19.47 1.22
C LEU A 58 -19.07 19.17 2.71
N ARG A 59 -17.90 18.67 3.14
CA ARG A 59 -17.61 18.44 4.57
C ARG A 59 -17.67 19.73 5.39
N ASN A 60 -17.15 20.83 4.86
CA ASN A 60 -17.21 22.13 5.54
C ASN A 60 -18.64 22.65 5.64
N TYR A 61 -19.42 22.55 4.57
CA TYR A 61 -20.82 22.96 4.57
C TYR A 61 -21.65 22.14 5.55
N LYS A 62 -21.43 20.82 5.60
CA LYS A 62 -22.05 19.96 6.61
C LYS A 62 -21.70 20.40 8.04
N LYS A 63 -20.44 20.72 8.33
CA LYS A 63 -20.04 21.25 9.65
C LYS A 63 -20.75 22.56 10.00
N LEU A 64 -21.01 23.43 9.02
CA LEU A 64 -21.78 24.66 9.24
C LEU A 64 -23.22 24.35 9.63
N ILE A 65 -23.88 23.44 8.90
CA ILE A 65 -25.21 22.93 9.25
C ILE A 65 -25.19 22.35 10.66
N ASP A 66 -24.17 21.54 10.97
CA ASP A 66 -24.08 20.86 12.25
C ASP A 66 -23.91 21.81 13.45
N ASN A 67 -23.21 22.92 13.25
CA ASN A 67 -22.97 23.96 14.25
C ASN A 67 -24.06 25.04 14.32
N THR A 68 -25.06 25.02 13.43
CA THR A 68 -26.11 26.03 13.42
C THR A 68 -27.16 25.69 14.50
N PRO A 69 -27.36 26.54 15.53
CA PRO A 69 -28.24 26.21 16.67
C PRO A 69 -29.71 26.00 16.29
N LEU A 70 -30.16 26.62 15.19
CA LEU A 70 -31.52 26.50 14.68
C LEU A 70 -31.78 25.18 13.94
N VAL A 71 -30.71 24.45 13.55
CA VAL A 71 -30.84 23.16 12.87
C VAL A 71 -30.89 22.07 13.94
N THR A 72 -32.10 21.73 14.37
CA THR A 72 -32.32 20.69 15.38
C THR A 72 -32.03 19.28 14.82
N PRO A 73 -31.78 18.28 15.68
CA PRO A 73 -31.59 16.89 15.24
C PRO A 73 -32.76 16.35 14.40
N GLU A 74 -34.00 16.77 14.67
CA GLU A 74 -35.20 16.37 13.92
C GLU A 74 -35.16 16.91 12.49
N ILE A 75 -34.77 18.18 12.31
CA ILE A 75 -34.60 18.79 10.98
C ILE A 75 -33.51 18.05 10.19
N LYS A 76 -32.41 17.66 10.85
CA LYS A 76 -31.36 16.86 10.19
C LYS A 76 -31.87 15.49 9.78
N LEU A 77 -32.72 14.85 10.59
CA LEU A 77 -33.31 13.54 10.30
C LEU A 77 -34.23 13.60 9.09
N GLU A 78 -35.12 14.60 9.05
CA GLU A 78 -36.02 14.83 7.91
C GLU A 78 -35.25 15.05 6.60
N LEU A 79 -34.15 15.82 6.67
CA LEU A 79 -33.30 16.11 5.51
C LEU A 79 -32.34 14.96 5.15
N GLY A 80 -32.35 13.83 5.88
CA GLY A 80 -31.41 12.73 5.67
C GLY A 80 -29.95 13.11 5.93
N LEU A 81 -29.70 14.12 6.75
CA LEU A 81 -28.38 14.65 7.10
C LEU A 81 -27.80 14.05 8.40
N VAL A 82 -28.54 13.12 9.03
CA VAL A 82 -28.06 12.40 10.21
C VAL A 82 -26.94 11.46 9.79
N ASN A 83 -25.80 11.59 10.46
CA ASN A 83 -24.75 10.60 10.31
C ASN A 83 -25.12 9.37 11.13
N GLU A 84 -24.98 8.20 10.54
CA GLU A 84 -24.94 6.97 11.32
C GLU A 84 -23.56 6.90 11.99
N ASP A 85 -23.53 7.01 13.32
CA ASP A 85 -22.31 6.75 14.07
C ASP A 85 -22.02 5.24 14.02
N ARG A 86 -21.03 4.86 13.22
CA ARG A 86 -20.57 3.48 13.17
C ARG A 86 -19.74 3.18 14.42
N ILE A 87 -20.40 2.59 15.41
CA ILE A 87 -19.71 2.04 16.59
C ILE A 87 -19.03 0.74 16.17
N GLU A 88 -17.75 0.80 15.78
CA GLU A 88 -16.95 -0.41 15.59
C GLU A 88 -16.41 -0.90 16.94
N ASN A 89 -16.80 -2.11 17.33
CA ASN A 89 -16.20 -2.78 18.48
C ASN A 89 -14.76 -3.18 18.13
N THR A 90 -13.79 -2.54 18.79
CA THR A 90 -12.36 -2.72 18.55
C THR A 90 -11.75 -3.89 19.31
N ASN A 91 -12.47 -4.49 20.28
CA ASN A 91 -11.92 -5.53 21.17
C ASN A 91 -11.44 -6.79 20.44
N ASN A 92 -12.03 -7.10 19.29
CA ASN A 92 -11.67 -8.29 18.51
C ASN A 92 -10.76 -7.99 17.30
N LYS A 93 -10.39 -6.74 17.07
CA LYS A 93 -9.52 -6.37 15.94
C LYS A 93 -8.07 -6.74 16.26
N LYS A 94 -7.33 -7.22 15.26
CA LYS A 94 -5.89 -7.49 15.33
C LYS A 94 -5.19 -6.85 14.13
N PRO A 95 -3.93 -6.40 14.26
CA PRO A 95 -3.17 -5.89 13.12
C PRO A 95 -2.97 -6.94 12.03
N ASP A 96 -3.17 -6.55 10.77
CA ASP A 96 -2.81 -7.31 9.56
C ASP A 96 -1.32 -7.12 9.23
N LEU A 97 -0.46 -7.48 10.19
CA LEU A 97 0.97 -7.28 10.10
C LEU A 97 1.57 -8.11 8.95
N LYS A 98 2.34 -7.46 8.08
CA LYS A 98 3.06 -8.08 6.95
C LYS A 98 4.52 -7.66 7.00
N GLY A 99 5.43 -8.56 6.66
CA GLY A 99 6.86 -8.28 6.64
C GLY A 99 7.55 -8.83 5.41
N LYS A 100 8.59 -8.14 4.95
CA LYS A 100 9.51 -8.58 3.89
C LYS A 100 10.88 -7.96 4.09
N GLU A 101 11.89 -8.52 3.47
CA GLU A 101 13.22 -7.91 3.40
C GLU A 101 13.25 -6.85 2.27
N VAL A 102 13.77 -5.67 2.59
CA VAL A 102 13.94 -4.56 1.65
C VAL A 102 15.29 -3.89 1.95
N GLY A 103 16.23 -3.95 1.01
CA GLY A 103 17.53 -3.29 1.18
C GLY A 103 18.33 -3.84 2.37
N GLY A 104 18.25 -5.15 2.63
CA GLY A 104 18.98 -5.80 3.71
C GLY A 104 18.35 -5.66 5.10
N VAL A 105 17.23 -4.93 5.22
CA VAL A 105 16.51 -4.73 6.49
C VAL A 105 15.07 -5.25 6.43
N PRO A 106 14.48 -5.66 7.56
CA PRO A 106 13.07 -5.99 7.63
C PRO A 106 12.20 -4.74 7.48
N HIS A 107 11.34 -4.75 6.47
CA HIS A 107 10.28 -3.78 6.28
C HIS A 107 8.93 -4.40 6.68
N LEU A 108 8.24 -3.74 7.60
CA LEU A 108 6.92 -4.14 8.09
C LEU A 108 5.85 -3.17 7.60
N SER A 109 4.65 -3.69 7.35
CA SER A 109 3.49 -2.90 6.91
C SER A 109 2.20 -3.41 7.55
N PHE A 110 1.22 -2.52 7.73
CA PHE A 110 -0.08 -2.85 8.32
C PHE A 110 -1.13 -1.78 7.97
N THR A 111 -2.40 -2.16 8.09
CA THR A 111 -3.55 -1.26 7.98
C THR A 111 -3.84 -0.64 9.35
N LYS A 112 -3.62 0.67 9.46
CA LYS A 112 -3.79 1.37 10.74
C LYS A 112 -5.23 1.84 11.01
N PHE A 113 -5.98 2.30 10.01
CA PHE A 113 -7.31 2.90 10.25
C PHE A 113 -8.30 1.84 10.78
N PRO A 114 -9.12 2.15 11.81
CA PRO A 114 -9.32 3.44 12.49
C PRO A 114 -8.40 3.75 13.68
N PHE A 115 -7.37 2.94 13.90
CA PHE A 115 -6.41 3.07 15.00
C PHE A 115 -5.29 4.10 14.71
N GLU A 116 -4.59 4.51 15.77
CA GLU A 116 -3.50 5.48 15.69
C GLU A 116 -2.21 4.86 15.13
N GLY A 117 -2.02 3.56 15.35
CA GLY A 117 -0.82 2.81 15.03
C GLY A 117 -0.80 1.43 15.67
N ILE A 118 0.41 0.87 15.83
CA ILE A 118 0.63 -0.41 16.51
C ILE A 118 1.72 -0.30 17.59
N MET A 119 1.58 -1.13 18.62
CA MET A 119 2.66 -1.48 19.53
C MET A 119 3.30 -2.75 18.97
N LEU A 120 4.51 -2.61 18.43
CA LEU A 120 5.27 -3.65 17.77
C LEU A 120 6.24 -4.30 18.76
N TYR A 121 6.30 -5.62 18.72
CA TYR A 121 7.23 -6.43 19.49
C TYR A 121 8.06 -7.27 18.53
N GLY A 122 9.33 -7.50 18.85
CA GLY A 122 10.18 -8.34 18.02
C GLY A 122 11.27 -9.08 18.78
N LYS A 123 11.77 -10.15 18.17
CA LYS A 123 12.94 -10.91 18.60
C LYS A 123 13.85 -11.24 17.42
N ILE A 124 15.08 -11.62 17.72
CA ILE A 124 16.08 -12.06 16.75
C ILE A 124 16.42 -13.52 17.06
N ASN A 125 16.36 -14.37 16.03
CA ASN A 125 16.54 -15.82 16.10
C ASN A 125 15.67 -16.44 17.22
N ASP A 126 16.24 -17.37 17.99
CA ASP A 126 15.58 -18.04 19.12
C ASP A 126 15.65 -17.25 20.43
N GLY A 127 15.93 -15.94 20.37
CA GLY A 127 15.97 -15.07 21.54
C GLY A 127 14.59 -14.67 22.07
N ASP A 128 14.58 -13.83 23.10
CA ASP A 128 13.36 -13.28 23.69
C ASP A 128 12.81 -12.07 22.91
N TYR A 129 11.50 -11.82 23.05
CA TYR A 129 10.83 -10.60 22.56
C TYR A 129 11.23 -9.37 23.39
N ASN A 130 12.47 -8.93 23.23
CA ASN A 130 13.06 -7.81 23.94
C ASN A 130 12.93 -6.46 23.21
N PHE A 131 12.51 -6.47 21.94
CA PHE A 131 12.24 -5.26 21.19
C PHE A 131 10.79 -4.86 21.33
N GLN A 132 10.57 -3.59 21.67
CA GLN A 132 9.25 -2.98 21.76
C GLN A 132 9.30 -1.55 21.25
N THR A 133 8.37 -1.18 20.37
CA THR A 133 8.24 0.21 19.89
C THR A 133 6.80 0.54 19.46
N SER A 134 6.46 1.82 19.47
CA SER A 134 5.19 2.33 18.94
C SER A 134 5.37 2.84 17.53
N VAL A 135 4.64 2.28 16.56
CA VAL A 135 4.68 2.67 15.15
C VAL A 135 3.36 3.35 14.75
N ARG A 136 3.40 4.65 14.43
CA ARG A 136 2.23 5.45 14.02
C ARG A 136 2.04 5.57 12.49
N ALA A 137 3.11 5.32 11.74
CA ALA A 137 3.08 5.22 10.30
C ALA A 137 2.62 3.80 9.89
N SER A 138 1.99 3.65 8.72
CA SER A 138 1.54 2.33 8.22
C SER A 138 2.69 1.40 7.77
N GLY A 139 3.94 1.80 8.02
CA GLY A 139 5.14 1.03 7.72
C GLY A 139 6.24 1.28 8.76
N PHE A 140 7.15 0.33 8.89
CA PHE A 140 8.28 0.37 9.82
C PHE A 140 9.49 -0.36 9.25
N ASP A 141 10.65 0.27 9.24
CA ASP A 141 11.92 -0.35 8.90
C ASP A 141 12.70 -0.66 10.17
N ASP A 142 13.02 -1.94 10.37
CA ASP A 142 13.83 -2.36 11.51
C ASP A 142 15.32 -2.23 11.21
N THR A 143 15.86 -1.05 11.51
CA THR A 143 17.28 -0.69 11.27
C THR A 143 18.24 -1.16 12.35
N ARG A 144 17.79 -1.98 13.33
CA ARG A 144 18.70 -2.54 14.34
C ARG A 144 19.82 -3.33 13.67
N PRO A 145 21.06 -3.25 14.17
CA PRO A 145 22.19 -3.97 13.58
C PRO A 145 21.97 -5.48 13.66
N ARG A 146 22.52 -6.20 12.68
CA ARG A 146 22.53 -7.67 12.67
C ARG A 146 23.51 -8.18 13.74
N LEU A 147 23.20 -9.33 14.33
CA LEU A 147 24.11 -10.01 15.26
C LEU A 147 25.39 -10.46 14.56
N ASN A 148 25.25 -11.05 13.37
CA ASN A 148 26.35 -11.45 12.52
C ASN A 148 25.97 -11.29 11.04
N PRO A 149 26.55 -10.32 10.31
CA PRO A 149 26.23 -10.08 8.90
C PRO A 149 26.51 -11.28 7.97
N LYS A 150 27.42 -12.17 8.36
CA LYS A 150 27.82 -13.35 7.56
C LYS A 150 26.92 -14.57 7.78
N GLN A 151 25.93 -14.47 8.66
CA GLN A 151 25.00 -15.56 8.97
C GLN A 151 23.57 -15.14 8.65
N THR A 152 22.73 -16.13 8.37
CA THR A 152 21.30 -15.91 8.25
C THR A 152 20.75 -15.44 9.59
N GLU A 153 19.99 -14.35 9.56
CA GLU A 153 19.31 -13.82 10.72
C GLU A 153 17.79 -13.88 10.50
N VAL A 154 17.08 -14.37 11.51
CA VAL A 154 15.63 -14.46 11.49
C VAL A 154 15.08 -13.40 12.44
N ARG A 155 14.19 -12.55 11.97
CA ARG A 155 13.46 -11.63 12.86
C ARG A 155 11.98 -11.98 12.89
N GLU A 156 11.46 -12.15 14.09
CA GLU A 156 10.04 -12.42 14.31
C GLU A 156 9.36 -11.23 14.96
N TYR A 157 8.14 -10.94 14.52
CA TYR A 157 7.38 -9.79 15.01
C TYR A 157 5.93 -10.15 15.27
N TYR A 158 5.36 -9.52 16.28
CA TYR A 158 3.91 -9.42 16.45
C TYR A 158 3.54 -8.02 16.92
N ALA A 159 2.27 -7.67 16.81
CA ALA A 159 1.80 -6.35 17.16
C ALA A 159 0.40 -6.36 17.77
N TYR A 160 0.08 -5.26 18.46
CA TYR A 160 -1.27 -4.90 18.90
C TYR A 160 -1.60 -3.50 18.38
N TYR A 161 -2.88 -3.18 18.19
CA TYR A 161 -3.26 -1.81 17.83
C TYR A 161 -3.07 -0.84 19.00
N ILE A 162 -2.91 0.45 18.66
CA ILE A 162 -2.87 1.57 19.62
C ILE A 162 -4.09 2.47 19.41
N TYR A 163 -4.78 2.78 20.51
CA TYR A 163 -5.85 3.78 20.54
C TYR A 163 -5.77 4.58 21.84
N GLY A 164 -5.79 5.91 21.77
CA GLY A 164 -5.59 6.78 22.94
C GLY A 164 -4.26 6.49 23.65
N GLY A 165 -3.21 6.14 22.89
CA GLY A 165 -1.91 5.75 23.44
C GLY A 165 -1.86 4.40 24.17
N LYS A 166 -2.96 3.64 24.22
CA LYS A 166 -3.02 2.33 24.90
C LYS A 166 -3.09 1.18 23.91
N LYS A 167 -2.52 0.04 24.31
CA LYS A 167 -2.65 -1.25 23.62
C LYS A 167 -4.12 -1.71 23.63
N VAL A 168 -4.69 -1.99 22.46
CA VAL A 168 -6.07 -2.46 22.31
C VAL A 168 -6.17 -3.64 21.33
N GLY A 169 -7.26 -4.39 21.44
CA GLY A 169 -7.55 -5.52 20.57
C GLY A 169 -6.72 -6.76 20.86
N LYS A 170 -6.58 -7.61 19.84
CA LYS A 170 -5.86 -8.89 19.90
C LYS A 170 -4.48 -8.78 19.27
N GLN A 171 -3.62 -9.73 19.65
CA GLN A 171 -2.32 -9.90 19.03
C GLN A 171 -2.48 -10.23 17.54
N SER A 172 -1.61 -9.66 16.70
CA SER A 172 -1.44 -10.10 15.32
C SER A 172 -0.93 -11.54 15.25
N GLU A 173 -0.97 -12.11 14.06
CA GLU A 173 -0.13 -13.27 13.78
C GLU A 173 1.35 -12.90 13.92
N ILE A 174 2.16 -13.87 14.31
CA ILE A 174 3.60 -13.72 14.32
C ILE A 174 4.07 -13.84 12.87
N ILE A 175 4.80 -12.84 12.41
CA ILE A 175 5.45 -12.87 11.10
C ILE A 175 6.94 -13.09 11.26
N ARG A 176 7.55 -13.69 10.24
CA ARG A 176 8.97 -14.00 10.19
C ARG A 176 9.59 -13.35 8.95
N VAL A 177 10.66 -12.59 9.14
CA VAL A 177 11.47 -12.03 8.06
C VAL A 177 12.86 -12.66 8.13
N VAL A 178 13.28 -13.29 7.05
CA VAL A 178 14.59 -13.93 6.92
C VAL A 178 15.52 -12.95 6.22
N LEU A 179 16.65 -12.68 6.86
CA LEU A 179 17.73 -11.85 6.34
C LEU A 179 18.88 -12.75 5.92
N ASN A 180 19.15 -12.82 4.62
CA ASN A 180 20.25 -13.62 4.07
C ASN A 180 21.61 -12.99 4.39
N PRO A 181 22.70 -13.79 4.50
CA PRO A 181 24.05 -13.29 4.69
C PRO A 181 24.41 -12.19 3.67
N ILE A 182 25.19 -11.22 4.12
CA ILE A 182 25.78 -10.19 3.25
C ILE A 182 27.21 -10.66 2.93
N GLU A 183 27.55 -10.70 1.64
CA GLU A 183 28.90 -11.02 1.14
C GLU A 183 29.93 -9.95 1.50
#